data_AF-A0A1Y3QA85-F1
#
_entry.id   AF-A0A1Y3QA85-F1
#
_cell.length_a   1.000
_cell.length_b   1.000
_cell.length_c   1.000
_cell.angle_alpha   90.00
_cell.angle_beta   90.00
_cell.angle_gamma   90.00
#
_symmetry.space_group_name_H-M   'P 1'
#
loop_
_entity.id
_entity.type
_entity.pdbx_description
1 polymer ?
#
loop_
_entity_poly.entity_id
_entity_poly.type
_entity_poly.pdbx_seq_one_letter_code
_entity_poly.pdbx_strand_id
1 'polypeptide(L)' 'MVRLASSFPCEVYIGKDGKMVNAKSMIGLLSLGPKFGDRLIVRTKGERAREAFSKLGEMIESVLE' A
#
# COMPACT_ATOMS: atom_id res chain seq x y z
N MET A 1 -3.34 1.60 6.97
CA MET A 1 -2.36 1.23 5.92
C MET A 1 -0.92 1.15 6.44
N VAL A 2 -0.29 2.26 6.88
CA VAL A 2 1.14 2.27 7.30
C VAL A 2 1.50 1.19 8.30
N ARG A 3 0.74 1.06 9.39
CA ARG A 3 1.01 0.10 10.46
C ARG A 3 0.95 -1.36 9.98
N LEU A 4 0.02 -1.68 9.09
CA LEU A 4 -0.10 -3.00 8.48
C LEU A 4 1.09 -3.27 7.56
N ALA A 5 1.41 -2.34 6.65
CA ALA A 5 2.55 -2.47 5.75
C ALA A 5 3.87 -2.67 6.53
N SER A 6 4.10 -1.88 7.59
CA SER A 6 5.31 -1.97 8.43
C SER A 6 5.41 -3.25 9.25
N SER A 7 4.30 -3.99 9.44
CA SER A 7 4.30 -5.26 10.18
C SER A 7 4.83 -6.44 9.35
N PHE A 8 5.00 -6.28 8.03
CA PHE A 8 5.52 -7.33 7.17
C PHE A 8 7.03 -7.18 6.89
N PRO A 9 7.81 -8.28 6.86
CA PRO A 9 9.23 -8.27 6.53
C PRO A 9 9.50 -8.19 5.01
N CYS A 10 8.71 -7.39 4.28
CA CYS A 10 8.88 -7.15 2.85
C CYS A 10 8.87 -5.66 2.53
N GLU A 11 9.39 -5.32 1.36
CA GLU A 11 9.17 -4.02 0.76
C GLU A 11 7.73 -3.92 0.29
N VAL A 12 7.09 -2.77 0.56
CA VAL A 12 5.71 -2.49 0.17
C VAL A 12 5.64 -1.10 -0.43
N TYR A 13 5.18 -1.03 -1.67
CA TYR A 13 5.00 0.21 -2.40
C TYR A 13 3.58 0.32 -2.91
N ILE A 14 3.05 1.53 -2.90
CA ILE A 14 1.73 1.86 -3.44
C ILE A 14 1.92 3.00 -4.43
N GLY A 15 1.22 2.95 -5.56
CA GLY A 15 1.28 3.99 -6.54
C GLY A 15 -0.03 4.30 -7.21
N LYS A 16 -0.03 5.48 -7.84
CA LYS A 16 -1.16 6.12 -8.49
C LYS A 16 -0.58 7.11 -9.52
N ASP A 17 -1.19 7.22 -10.70
CA ASP A 17 -0.80 8.18 -11.74
C ASP A 17 0.72 8.18 -12.07
N GLY A 18 1.33 7.00 -12.13
CA GLY A 18 2.76 6.84 -12.43
C GLY A 18 3.72 7.15 -11.27
N LYS A 19 3.21 7.59 -10.11
CA LYS A 19 4.00 7.81 -8.90
C LYS A 19 3.92 6.59 -7.98
N MET A 20 5.07 6.11 -7.49
CA MET A 20 5.15 5.06 -6.47
C MET A 20 5.74 5.63 -5.18
N VAL A 21 5.18 5.26 -4.04
CA VAL A 21 5.65 5.65 -2.71
C VAL A 21 5.74 4.43 -1.80
N ASN A 22 6.61 4.52 -0.79
CA ASN A 22 6.74 3.46 0.21
C ASN A 22 5.51 3.48 1.14
N ALA A 23 4.79 2.37 1.20
CA ALA A 23 3.57 2.24 2.00
C ALA A 23 3.84 2.16 3.51
N LYS A 24 5.09 1.92 3.91
CA LYS A 24 5.56 1.97 5.30
C LYS A 24 5.86 3.39 5.79
N SER A 25 5.84 4.39 4.89
CA SER A 25 6.06 5.79 5.23
C SER A 25 4.76 6.58 5.13
N MET A 26 4.33 7.18 6.25
CA MET A 26 3.14 8.03 6.28
C MET A 26 3.27 9.25 5.35
N ILE A 27 4.46 9.86 5.30
CA ILE A 27 4.75 11.01 4.44
C ILE A 27 4.54 10.66 2.96
N GLY A 28 4.98 9.47 2.54
CA GLY A 28 4.81 9.00 1.16
C GLY A 28 3.34 8.86 0.78
N LEU A 29 2.53 8.27 1.65
CA LEU A 29 1.10 8.09 1.41
C LEU A 29 0.33 9.42 1.36
N LEU A 30 0.64 10.37 2.26
CA LEU A 30 0.07 11.71 2.22
C LEU A 30 0.40 12.43 0.90
N SER A 31 1.63 12.24 0.40
CA SER A 31 2.08 12.80 -0.89
C SER A 31 1.47 12.09 -2.11
N LEU A 32 1.00 10.85 -1.96
CA LEU A 32 0.27 10.13 -3.01
C LEU A 32 -1.20 10.55 -3.05
N GLY A 33 -1.78 10.91 -1.91
CA GLY A 33 -3.15 11.40 -1.78
C GLY A 33 -4.22 10.46 -2.37
N PRO A 34 -4.22 9.16 -2.03
CA PRO A 34 -5.24 8.22 -2.52
C PRO A 34 -6.62 8.59 -1.97
N LYS A 35 -7.64 8.46 -2.82
CA LYS A 35 -9.06 8.72 -2.53
C LYS A 35 -9.91 7.51 -2.90
N PHE A 36 -11.14 7.46 -2.40
CA PHE A 36 -12.10 6.45 -2.85
C PHE A 36 -12.32 6.52 -4.35
N GLY A 37 -12.43 5.35 -4.98
CA GLY A 37 -12.56 5.21 -6.43
C GLY A 37 -11.24 5.28 -7.20
N ASP A 38 -10.12 5.61 -6.56
CA ASP A 38 -8.82 5.59 -7.23
C ASP A 38 -8.35 4.17 -7.53
N ARG A 39 -7.75 3.97 -8.70
CA ARG A 39 -6.99 2.77 -8.99
C ARG A 39 -5.57 2.92 -8.45
N LEU A 40 -5.23 2.06 -7.50
CA LEU A 40 -3.91 1.99 -6.90
C LEU A 40 -3.15 0.76 -7.39
N ILE A 41 -1.84 0.91 -7.56
CA ILE A 41 -0.92 -0.17 -7.89
C ILE A 41 -0.18 -0.54 -6.61
N VAL A 42 -0.36 -1.78 -6.14
CA VAL A 42 0.37 -2.30 -4.98
C VAL A 42 1.51 -3.18 -5.49
N ARG A 43 2.73 -2.95 -5.01
CA ARG A 43 3.90 -3.80 -5.28
C ARG A 43 4.52 -4.23 -3.97
N THR A 44 4.69 -5.53 -3.81
CA THR A 44 5.32 -6.15 -2.64
C THR A 44 6.49 -7.02 -3.08
N LYS A 45 7.61 -6.95 -2.37
CA LYS A 45 8.81 -7.75 -2.68
C LYS A 45 9.51 -8.18 -1.40
N GLY A 46 9.88 -9.46 -1.32
CA GLY A 46 10.58 -10.04 -0.18
C GLY A 46 9.74 -11.07 0.56
N GLU A 47 10.10 -11.34 1.81
CA GLU A 47 9.51 -12.40 2.61
C GLU A 47 8.05 -12.08 2.96
N ARG A 48 7.15 -13.06 2.81
CA ARG A 48 5.70 -12.89 3.01
C ARG A 48 5.06 -11.81 2.11
N ALA A 49 5.70 -11.44 0.98
CA ALA A 49 5.17 -10.43 0.06
C ALA A 49 3.75 -10.73 -0.42
N ARG A 50 3.43 -11.99 -0.73
CA ARG A 50 2.09 -12.39 -1.19
C ARG A 50 1.01 -12.18 -0.12
N GLU A 51 1.34 -12.49 1.14
CA GLU A 51 0.43 -12.28 2.27
C GLU A 51 0.25 -10.79 2.55
N ALA A 52 1.34 -10.01 2.51
CA ALA A 52 1.30 -8.57 2.62
C ALA A 52 0.42 -7.93 1.54
N PHE A 53 0.56 -8.39 0.28
CA PHE A 53 -0.25 -7.93 -0.85
C PHE A 53 -1.74 -8.19 -0.61
N SER A 54 -2.12 -9.42 -0.27
CA SER A 54 -3.52 -9.76 0.00
C SER A 54 -4.11 -8.96 1.15
N LYS A 55 -3.39 -8.84 2.28
CA LYS A 55 -3.88 -8.10 3.45
C LYS A 55 -3.97 -6.60 3.21
N LEU A 56 -3.04 -6.03 2.44
CA LEU A 56 -3.11 -4.62 2.06
C LEU A 56 -4.22 -4.35 1.04
N GLY A 57 -4.44 -5.25 0.08
CA GLY A 57 -5.57 -5.17 -0.86
C GLY A 57 -6.90 -5.14 -0.12
N GLU A 58 -7.13 -6.13 0.75
CA GLU A 58 -8.33 -6.23 1.60
C GLU A 58 -8.56 -4.96 2.43
N MET A 59 -7.49 -4.40 3.01
CA MET A 59 -7.58 -3.15 3.76
C MET A 59 -7.91 -1.94 2.86
N ILE A 60 -7.33 -1.85 1.66
CA ILE A 60 -7.56 -0.74 0.74
C ILE A 60 -9.01 -0.74 0.25
N GLU A 61 -9.52 -1.90 -0.13
CA GLU A 61 -10.90 -2.06 -0.58
C GLU A 61 -11.86 -1.72 0.54
N SER A 62 -11.64 -2.21 1.77
CA SER A 62 -12.56 -2.02 2.89
C SER A 62 -12.50 -0.62 3.55
N VAL A 63 -11.37 0.09 3.49
CA VAL A 63 -11.22 1.44 4.10
C VAL A 63 -11.71 2.55 3.17
N LEU A 64 -11.75 2.30 1.86
CA LEU A 64 -12.19 3.32 0.92
C LEU A 64 -13.71 3.30 0.68
N GLU A 65 -14.44 2.24 1.07
CA GLU A 65 -15.92 2.20 1.05
C GLU A 65 -16.60 3.34 1.82
#